data_AF-A0A2L1GPX1-F1
#
_entry.id   AF-A0A2L1GPX1-F1
#
_cell.length_a   1.000
_cell.length_b   1.000
_cell.length_c   1.000
_cell.angle_alpha   90.00
_cell.angle_beta   90.00
_cell.angle_gamma   90.00
#
_symmetry.space_group_name_H-M   'P 1'
#
loop_
_entity.id
_entity.type
_entity.pdbx_description
1 polymer ?
#
loop_
_entity_poly.entity_id
_entity_poly.type
_entity_poly.pdbx_seq_one_letter_code
_entity_poly.pdbx_strand_id
1 'polypeptide(L)'
;MMPETETRRQLIENELLMLTNAGELPELALAASLYYLQEEADGPHLSLSQEELAELAHTTALSYESIIRRDLKLENRDKLRFRGLARALVNWQRYTKFCGSRGIATTRFQTEAGKALLAYLTQEKAGQECGEQAASVNCQASDLLLLAQELCVADALPDGWESLCPAATLS
;
A
#
# COMPACT_ATOMS: atom_id res chain seq x y z
N MET A 1 23.70 18.49 -31.71
CA MET A 1 22.39 17.84 -31.53
C MET A 1 22.03 18.08 -30.08
N MET A 2 21.29 19.15 -29.80
CA MET A 2 20.82 19.43 -28.44
C MET A 2 19.71 18.42 -28.13
N PRO A 3 19.58 17.90 -26.91
CA PRO A 3 18.43 17.06 -26.56
C PRO A 3 17.15 17.86 -26.82
N GLU A 4 16.16 17.22 -27.45
CA GLU A 4 14.83 17.79 -27.60
C GLU A 4 14.32 18.21 -26.22
N THR A 5 13.88 19.46 -26.08
CA THR A 5 13.26 19.93 -24.84
C THR A 5 12.05 19.05 -24.56
N GLU A 6 12.07 18.30 -23.45
CA GLU A 6 10.91 17.51 -23.04
C GLU A 6 9.69 18.42 -22.89
N THR A 7 8.57 17.98 -23.45
CA THR A 7 7.30 18.69 -23.31
C THR A 7 6.82 18.60 -21.86
N ARG A 8 6.04 19.59 -21.42
CA ARG A 8 5.40 19.60 -20.09
C ARG A 8 4.72 18.26 -19.75
N ARG A 9 4.02 17.68 -20.73
CA ARG A 9 3.30 16.43 -20.54
C ARG A 9 4.25 15.24 -20.33
N GLN A 10 5.35 15.18 -21.07
CA GLN A 10 6.38 14.14 -20.89
C GLN A 10 7.01 14.21 -19.50
N LEU A 11 7.32 15.40 -19.00
CA LEU A 11 7.85 15.59 -17.65
C LEU A 11 6.89 15.02 -16.58
N ILE A 12 5.59 15.32 -16.70
CA ILE A 12 4.59 14.82 -15.77
C ILE A 12 4.43 13.29 -15.89
N GLU A 13 4.42 12.75 -17.11
CA GLU A 13 4.36 11.30 -17.35
C GLU A 13 5.55 10.55 -16.75
N ASN A 14 6.75 11.11 -16.84
CA ASN A 14 7.95 10.57 -16.22
C ASN A 14 7.77 10.47 -14.70
N GLU A 15 7.27 11.53 -14.05
CA GLU A 15 7.02 11.53 -12.61
C GLU A 15 5.91 10.55 -12.20
N LEU A 16 4.84 10.43 -12.99
CA LEU A 16 3.78 9.45 -12.74
C LEU A 16 4.30 8.00 -12.82
N LEU A 17 5.21 7.74 -13.76
CA LEU A 17 5.88 6.44 -13.87
C LEU A 17 6.78 6.16 -12.66
N MET A 18 7.51 7.17 -12.18
CA MET A 18 8.33 7.08 -10.96
C MET A 18 7.45 6.79 -9.74
N LEU A 19 6.34 7.51 -9.58
CA LEU A 19 5.38 7.31 -8.49
C LEU A 19 4.82 5.89 -8.48
N THR A 20 4.44 5.36 -9.64
CA THR A 20 3.93 3.98 -9.79
C THR A 20 4.92 2.95 -9.26
N ASN A 21 6.22 3.25 -9.27
CA ASN A 21 7.31 2.39 -8.85
C ASN A 21 8.00 2.84 -7.55
N ALA A 22 7.38 3.74 -6.77
CA ALA A 22 7.95 4.42 -5.60
C ALA A 22 8.37 3.52 -4.41
N GLY A 23 8.16 2.20 -4.50
CA GLY A 23 8.52 1.26 -3.44
C GLY A 23 7.67 1.43 -2.18
N GLU A 24 8.30 1.54 -1.02
CA GLU A 24 7.65 1.44 0.30
C GLU A 24 7.17 2.78 0.89
N LEU A 25 7.50 3.91 0.26
CA LEU A 25 7.14 5.27 0.72
C LEU A 25 6.59 6.13 -0.44
N PRO A 26 5.38 5.83 -0.96
CA PRO A 26 4.79 6.60 -2.06
C PRO A 26 4.71 8.11 -1.79
N GLU A 27 4.40 8.51 -0.55
CA GLU A 27 4.31 9.92 -0.17
C GLU A 27 5.63 10.69 -0.27
N LEU A 28 6.76 10.01 -0.03
CA LEU A 28 8.09 10.61 -0.18
C LEU A 28 8.44 10.79 -1.66
N ALA A 29 8.09 9.80 -2.49
CA ALA A 29 8.26 9.92 -3.94
C ALA A 29 7.41 11.07 -4.50
N LEU A 30 6.18 11.26 -4.02
CA LEU A 30 5.37 12.41 -4.41
C LEU A 30 6.03 13.73 -4.03
N ALA A 31 6.56 13.84 -2.80
CA ALA A 31 7.26 15.03 -2.37
C ALA A 31 8.48 15.32 -3.25
N ALA A 32 9.25 14.28 -3.62
CA ALA A 32 10.38 14.39 -4.53
C ALA A 32 9.95 14.85 -5.93
N SER A 33 8.89 14.27 -6.49
CA SER A 33 8.35 14.68 -7.79
C SER A 33 7.87 16.13 -7.78
N LEU A 34 7.17 16.56 -6.73
CA LEU A 34 6.71 17.95 -6.60
C LEU A 34 7.86 18.94 -6.46
N TYR A 35 8.91 18.56 -5.73
CA TYR A 35 10.13 19.37 -5.59
C TYR A 35 10.87 19.47 -6.92
N TYR A 36 11.11 18.35 -7.61
CA TYR A 36 11.70 18.34 -8.94
C TYR A 36 10.94 19.25 -9.90
N LEU A 37 9.61 19.06 -10.01
CA LEU A 37 8.80 19.77 -10.98
C LEU A 37 8.70 21.28 -10.71
N GLN A 38 8.79 21.75 -9.47
CA GLN A 38 8.43 23.13 -9.10
C GLN A 38 9.57 23.96 -8.49
N GLU A 39 10.52 23.32 -7.80
CA GLU A 39 11.45 24.02 -6.88
C GLU A 39 12.92 23.73 -7.14
N GLU A 40 13.27 22.56 -7.70
CA GLU A 40 14.65 22.17 -7.90
C GLU A 40 15.38 23.17 -8.82
N ALA A 41 16.57 23.64 -8.40
CA ALA A 41 17.28 24.72 -9.08
C ALA A 41 17.50 24.46 -10.58
N ASP A 42 17.87 23.22 -10.93
CA ASP A 42 18.09 22.77 -12.31
C ASP A 42 16.86 22.03 -12.90
N GLY A 43 15.72 22.06 -12.20
CA GLY A 43 14.46 21.45 -12.61
C GLY A 43 13.63 22.32 -13.57
N PRO A 44 12.42 21.86 -13.96
CA PRO A 44 11.59 22.55 -14.94
C PRO A 44 10.80 23.77 -14.42
N HIS A 45 10.75 24.01 -13.11
CA HIS A 45 10.08 25.18 -12.49
C HIS A 45 8.64 25.40 -12.97
N LEU A 46 7.87 24.32 -13.09
CA LEU A 46 6.50 24.35 -13.55
C LEU A 46 5.58 24.92 -12.46
N SER A 47 4.63 25.77 -12.85
CA SER A 47 3.44 26.03 -12.04
C SER A 47 2.40 24.97 -12.38
N LEU A 48 2.17 24.00 -11.49
CA LEU A 48 1.26 22.87 -11.73
C LEU A 48 -0.21 23.28 -11.59
N SER A 49 -1.04 22.77 -12.50
CA SER A 49 -2.49 22.93 -12.40
C SER A 49 -3.06 22.03 -11.28
N GLN A 50 -4.28 22.33 -10.85
CA GLN A 50 -4.97 21.47 -9.88
C GLN A 50 -5.22 20.06 -10.42
N GLU A 51 -5.42 19.93 -11.74
CA GLU A 51 -5.61 18.63 -12.39
C GLU A 51 -4.33 17.79 -12.34
N GLU A 52 -3.17 18.41 -12.60
CA GLU A 52 -1.87 17.72 -12.57
C GLU A 52 -1.48 17.33 -11.12
N LEU A 53 -1.73 18.21 -10.15
CA LEU A 53 -1.55 17.90 -8.74
C LEU A 53 -2.44 16.73 -8.29
N ALA A 54 -3.71 16.71 -8.75
CA ALA A 54 -4.62 15.61 -8.48
C ALA A 54 -4.15 14.31 -9.14
N GLU A 55 -3.65 14.36 -10.38
CA GLU A 55 -3.13 13.20 -11.12
C GLU A 55 -1.95 12.54 -10.37
N LEU A 56 -0.98 13.34 -9.91
CA LEU A 56 0.16 12.87 -9.11
C LEU A 56 -0.29 12.27 -7.76
N ALA A 57 -1.24 12.93 -7.09
CA ALA A 57 -1.78 12.44 -5.82
C ALA A 57 -2.56 11.12 -5.99
N HIS A 58 -3.38 11.00 -7.03
CA HIS A 58 -4.10 9.76 -7.34
C HIS A 58 -3.14 8.61 -7.67
N THR A 59 -2.07 8.88 -8.41
CA THR A 59 -1.05 7.87 -8.74
C THR A 59 -0.30 7.39 -7.49
N THR A 60 -0.05 8.31 -6.55
CA THR A 60 0.51 7.97 -5.23
C THR A 60 -0.44 7.09 -4.42
N ALA A 61 -1.74 7.40 -4.43
CA ALA A 61 -2.76 6.56 -3.79
C ALA A 61 -2.80 5.15 -4.41
N LEU A 62 -2.79 5.02 -5.74
CA LEU A 62 -2.74 3.72 -6.43
C LEU A 62 -1.46 2.93 -6.08
N SER A 63 -0.35 3.62 -5.87
CA SER A 63 0.91 2.98 -5.45
C SER A 63 0.82 2.40 -4.05
N TYR A 64 0.15 3.10 -3.12
CA TYR A 64 -0.22 2.54 -1.81
C TYR A 64 -1.12 1.30 -1.95
N GLU A 65 -2.15 1.35 -2.81
CA GLU A 65 -3.04 0.20 -3.03
C GLU A 65 -2.28 -1.02 -3.54
N SER A 66 -1.32 -0.81 -4.44
CA SER A 66 -0.46 -1.87 -5.00
C SER A 66 0.36 -2.58 -3.92
N ILE A 67 1.02 -1.83 -3.03
CA ILE A 67 1.85 -2.41 -1.95
C ILE A 67 1.00 -3.13 -0.88
N ILE A 68 -0.16 -2.58 -0.54
CA ILE A 68 -1.08 -3.22 0.42
C ILE A 68 -1.60 -4.52 -0.19
N ARG A 69 -2.03 -4.50 -1.45
CA ARG A 69 -2.51 -5.70 -2.16
C ARG A 69 -1.43 -6.76 -2.28
N ARG A 70 -0.17 -6.37 -2.48
CA ARG A 70 0.97 -7.30 -2.48
C ARG A 70 1.07 -8.05 -1.14
N ASP A 71 0.94 -7.33 -0.04
CA ASP A 71 1.13 -7.88 1.31
C ASP A 71 -0.12 -8.65 1.82
N LEU A 72 -1.29 -8.45 1.20
CA LEU A 72 -2.53 -9.21 1.45
C LEU A 72 -2.72 -10.44 0.53
N LYS A 73 -1.70 -10.84 -0.23
CA LYS A 73 -1.77 -12.00 -1.14
C LYS A 73 -0.88 -13.13 -0.63
N LEU A 74 -1.51 -14.25 -0.27
CA LEU A 74 -0.80 -15.39 0.29
C LEU A 74 0.22 -16.01 -0.68
N GLU A 75 -0.09 -16.03 -1.98
CA GLU A 75 0.80 -16.46 -3.06
C GLU A 75 2.15 -15.73 -3.11
N ASN A 76 2.27 -14.59 -2.42
CA ASN A 76 3.51 -13.86 -2.33
C ASN A 76 4.40 -14.32 -1.17
N ARG A 77 3.94 -15.19 -0.25
CA ARG A 77 4.67 -15.52 0.99
C ARG A 77 6.12 -15.97 0.77
N ASP A 78 6.37 -16.69 -0.32
CA ASP A 78 7.71 -17.20 -0.67
C ASP A 78 8.55 -16.22 -1.51
N LYS A 79 8.02 -15.03 -1.82
CA LYS A 79 8.71 -14.01 -2.62
C LYS A 79 9.44 -13.04 -1.70
N LEU A 80 10.67 -12.67 -2.05
CA LEU A 80 11.50 -11.70 -1.32
C LEU A 80 10.83 -10.35 -1.03
N ARG A 81 9.82 -9.98 -1.83
CA ARG A 81 9.07 -8.73 -1.72
C ARG A 81 7.89 -8.82 -0.75
N PHE A 82 7.53 -10.00 -0.28
CA PHE A 82 6.47 -10.14 0.70
C PHE A 82 6.96 -9.70 2.07
N ARG A 83 6.16 -8.85 2.70
CA ARG A 83 6.45 -8.33 4.04
C ARG A 83 5.35 -8.66 5.06
N GLY A 84 4.27 -9.32 4.62
CA GLY A 84 3.19 -9.80 5.48
C GLY A 84 2.26 -8.72 6.02
N LEU A 85 1.30 -9.18 6.83
CA LEU A 85 0.20 -8.37 7.37
C LEU A 85 0.69 -7.20 8.24
N ALA A 86 1.84 -7.34 8.91
CA ALA A 86 2.44 -6.24 9.68
C ALA A 86 2.71 -5.00 8.80
N ARG A 87 3.23 -5.21 7.58
CA ARG A 87 3.46 -4.09 6.64
C ARG A 87 2.19 -3.63 5.94
N ALA A 88 1.24 -4.53 5.70
CA ALA A 88 -0.07 -4.14 5.18
C ALA A 88 -0.76 -3.12 6.08
N LEU A 89 -0.78 -3.35 7.41
CA LEU A 89 -1.37 -2.41 8.38
C LEU A 89 -0.70 -1.04 8.35
N VAL A 90 0.65 -0.99 8.44
CA VAL A 90 1.37 0.29 8.44
C VAL A 90 1.13 1.05 7.13
N ASN A 91 1.12 0.35 5.99
CA ASN A 91 0.86 0.98 4.70
C ASN A 91 -0.59 1.44 4.57
N TRP A 92 -1.54 0.71 5.13
CA TRP A 92 -2.95 1.09 5.17
C TRP A 92 -3.18 2.36 6.00
N GLN A 93 -2.55 2.48 7.18
CA GLN A 93 -2.62 3.69 8.01
C GLN A 93 -2.02 4.92 7.30
N ARG A 94 -0.89 4.74 6.60
CA ARG A 94 -0.30 5.80 5.77
C ARG A 94 -1.21 6.19 4.60
N TYR A 95 -1.76 5.19 3.90
CA TYR A 95 -2.71 5.39 2.79
C TYR A 95 -3.94 6.19 3.22
N THR A 96 -4.60 5.79 4.31
CA THR A 96 -5.81 6.47 4.79
C THR A 96 -5.53 7.90 5.24
N LYS A 97 -4.40 8.15 5.93
CA LYS A 97 -3.95 9.50 6.27
C LYS A 97 -3.67 10.35 5.03
N PHE A 98 -2.94 9.78 4.07
CA PHE A 98 -2.60 10.43 2.81
C PHE A 98 -3.86 10.83 2.04
N CYS A 99 -4.77 9.88 1.81
CA CYS A 99 -6.03 10.09 1.10
C CYS A 99 -6.96 11.07 1.84
N GLY A 100 -7.07 10.94 3.17
CA GLY A 100 -7.89 11.82 4.00
C GLY A 100 -7.46 13.29 3.92
N SER A 101 -6.16 13.56 3.93
CA SER A 101 -5.62 14.92 3.78
C SER A 101 -5.90 15.56 2.41
N ARG A 102 -6.33 14.77 1.42
CA ARG A 102 -6.51 15.17 0.01
C ARG A 102 -7.94 14.95 -0.50
N GLY A 103 -8.86 14.52 0.36
CA GLY A 103 -10.24 14.22 -0.04
C GLY A 103 -10.39 13.04 -1.01
N ILE A 104 -9.39 12.13 -1.08
CA ILE A 104 -9.45 10.95 -1.93
C ILE A 104 -10.26 9.86 -1.21
N ALA A 105 -11.29 9.34 -1.86
CA ALA A 105 -12.12 8.28 -1.30
C ALA A 105 -11.37 6.93 -1.27
N THR A 106 -11.42 6.24 -0.13
CA THR A 106 -10.75 4.95 0.09
C THR A 106 -11.71 3.75 0.10
N THR A 107 -13.03 3.99 0.10
CA THR A 107 -14.08 2.97 0.35
C THR A 107 -14.04 1.80 -0.63
N ARG A 108 -13.76 2.07 -1.91
CA ARG A 108 -13.59 1.02 -2.92
C ARG A 108 -12.44 0.09 -2.53
N PHE A 109 -11.25 0.64 -2.30
CA PHE A 109 -10.08 -0.18 -1.98
C PHE A 109 -10.19 -0.83 -0.60
N GLN A 110 -10.82 -0.18 0.39
CA GLN A 110 -11.15 -0.78 1.69
C GLN A 110 -11.90 -2.10 1.52
N THR A 111 -12.93 -2.10 0.66
CA THR A 111 -13.72 -3.30 0.37
C THR A 111 -12.88 -4.39 -0.32
N GLU A 112 -12.02 -4.01 -1.26
CA GLU A 112 -11.13 -4.95 -1.95
C GLU A 112 -10.07 -5.55 -1.01
N ALA A 113 -9.45 -4.74 -0.17
CA ALA A 113 -8.46 -5.14 0.81
C ALA A 113 -9.08 -6.03 1.90
N GLY A 114 -10.29 -5.72 2.38
CA GLY A 114 -11.02 -6.57 3.32
C GLY A 114 -11.27 -7.97 2.75
N LYS A 115 -11.73 -8.08 1.49
CA LYS A 115 -11.88 -9.37 0.81
C LYS A 115 -10.56 -10.13 0.69
N ALA A 116 -9.47 -9.42 0.38
CA ALA A 116 -8.14 -10.03 0.27
C ALA A 116 -7.64 -10.57 1.63
N LEU A 117 -7.85 -9.82 2.72
CA LEU A 117 -7.51 -10.26 4.07
C LEU A 117 -8.28 -11.53 4.47
N LEU A 118 -9.60 -11.56 4.25
CA LEU A 118 -10.40 -12.75 4.55
C LEU A 118 -9.95 -13.98 3.75
N ALA A 119 -9.67 -13.79 2.46
CA ALA A 119 -9.16 -14.86 1.61
C ALA A 119 -7.79 -15.37 2.07
N TYR A 120 -6.90 -14.47 2.48
CA TYR A 120 -5.59 -14.80 3.04
C TYR A 120 -5.72 -15.66 4.30
N LEU A 121 -6.52 -15.21 5.28
CA LEU A 121 -6.67 -15.91 6.56
C LEU A 121 -7.35 -17.26 6.43
N THR A 122 -8.35 -17.35 5.54
CA THR A 122 -9.02 -18.62 5.24
C THR A 122 -8.04 -19.65 4.67
N GLN A 123 -7.18 -19.23 3.74
CA GLN A 123 -6.18 -20.11 3.13
C GLN A 123 -5.09 -20.51 4.12
N GLU A 124 -4.59 -19.58 4.94
CA GLU A 124 -3.62 -19.89 5.99
C GLU A 124 -4.15 -20.91 7.00
N LYS A 125 -5.40 -20.75 7.44
CA LYS A 125 -6.05 -21.68 8.35
C LYS A 125 -6.18 -23.08 7.75
N ALA A 126 -6.65 -23.17 6.52
CA ALA A 126 -6.76 -24.45 5.82
C ALA A 126 -5.39 -25.13 5.64
N GLY A 127 -4.33 -24.36 5.36
CA GLY A 127 -2.95 -24.87 5.29
C GLY A 127 -2.47 -25.46 6.61
N GLN A 128 -2.71 -24.76 7.73
CA GLN A 128 -2.34 -25.23 9.07
C GLN A 128 -3.06 -26.54 9.44
N GLU A 129 -4.35 -26.68 9.11
CA GLU A 129 -5.14 -27.89 9.36
C GLU A 129 -4.65 -29.10 8.54
N CYS A 130 -4.13 -28.85 7.34
CA CYS A 130 -3.50 -29.86 6.47
C CYS A 130 -2.06 -30.19 6.86
N GLY A 131 -1.49 -29.54 7.88
CA GLY A 131 -0.10 -29.72 8.30
C GLY A 131 0.93 -29.08 7.35
N GLU A 132 0.49 -28.17 6.48
CA GLU A 132 1.36 -27.44 5.56
C GLU A 132 1.96 -26.19 6.21
N GLN A 133 3.30 -26.23 6.39
CA GLN A 133 4.20 -25.09 6.69
C GLN A 133 3.86 -24.22 7.92
N ALA A 134 4.84 -23.41 8.34
CA ALA A 134 4.67 -22.46 9.43
C ALA A 134 3.78 -21.29 8.98
N ALA A 135 2.93 -20.77 9.88
CA ALA A 135 2.06 -19.64 9.63
C ALA A 135 2.85 -18.44 9.05
N SER A 136 2.31 -17.81 8.01
CA SER A 136 2.93 -16.64 7.35
C SER A 136 2.47 -15.30 7.93
N VAL A 137 1.50 -15.32 8.85
CA VAL A 137 1.09 -14.16 9.65
C VAL A 137 2.23 -13.72 10.55
N ASN A 138 2.66 -12.47 10.38
CA ASN A 138 3.84 -11.90 11.04
C ASN A 138 3.53 -10.68 11.93
N CYS A 139 2.27 -10.50 12.32
CA CYS A 139 1.83 -9.45 13.24
C CYS A 139 1.11 -10.06 14.45
N GLN A 140 1.00 -9.28 15.53
CA GLN A 140 0.28 -9.71 16.72
C GLN A 140 -1.23 -9.76 16.45
N ALA A 141 -1.97 -10.53 17.26
CA ALA A 141 -3.42 -10.63 17.14
C ALA A 141 -4.10 -9.25 17.23
N SER A 142 -3.61 -8.37 18.10
CA SER A 142 -4.09 -6.98 18.20
C SER A 142 -3.96 -6.19 16.90
N ASP A 143 -2.85 -6.37 16.18
CA ASP A 143 -2.58 -5.65 14.93
C ASP A 143 -3.47 -6.17 13.80
N LEU A 144 -3.66 -7.50 13.73
CA LEU A 144 -4.55 -8.12 12.75
C LEU A 144 -6.00 -7.69 13.00
N LEU A 145 -6.45 -7.69 14.26
CA LEU A 145 -7.79 -7.22 14.61
C LEU A 145 -7.98 -5.74 14.25
N LEU A 146 -6.99 -4.89 14.52
CA LEU A 146 -7.02 -3.48 14.12
C LEU A 146 -7.15 -3.35 12.59
N LEU A 147 -6.34 -4.08 11.83
CA LEU A 147 -6.44 -4.08 10.37
C LEU A 147 -7.82 -4.54 9.90
N ALA A 148 -8.38 -5.59 10.50
CA ALA A 148 -9.71 -6.10 10.16
C ALA A 148 -10.83 -5.10 10.48
N GLN A 149 -10.71 -4.36 11.59
CA GLN A 149 -11.63 -3.27 11.94
C GLN A 149 -11.55 -2.13 10.92
N GLU A 150 -10.34 -1.68 10.59
CA GLU A 150 -10.12 -0.62 9.60
C GLU A 150 -10.56 -1.03 8.18
N LEU A 151 -10.61 -2.33 7.90
CA LEU A 151 -11.12 -2.89 6.63
C LEU A 151 -12.61 -3.30 6.70
N CYS A 152 -13.29 -3.05 7.81
CA CYS A 152 -14.70 -3.39 8.03
C CYS A 152 -15.03 -4.88 7.86
N VAL A 153 -14.11 -5.77 8.28
CA VAL A 153 -14.26 -7.24 8.18
C VAL A 153 -14.00 -7.97 9.50
N ALA A 154 -13.90 -7.26 10.62
CA ALA A 154 -13.63 -7.85 11.94
C ALA A 154 -14.64 -8.96 12.33
N ASP A 155 -15.93 -8.73 12.07
CA ASP A 155 -17.00 -9.70 12.38
C ASP A 155 -17.02 -10.91 11.41
N ALA A 156 -16.21 -10.90 10.37
CA ALA A 156 -16.12 -11.95 9.35
C ALA A 156 -14.81 -12.74 9.43
N LEU A 157 -13.98 -12.49 10.44
CA LEU A 157 -12.75 -13.25 10.64
C LEU A 157 -13.04 -14.74 10.87
N PRO A 158 -12.22 -15.67 10.35
CA PRO A 158 -12.41 -17.10 10.58
C PRO A 158 -12.31 -17.48 12.07
N ASP A 159 -13.08 -18.46 12.51
CA ASP A 159 -13.02 -18.93 13.90
C ASP A 159 -11.60 -19.35 14.33
N GLY A 160 -11.15 -18.86 15.47
CA GLY A 160 -9.82 -19.15 16.01
C GLY A 160 -8.67 -18.62 15.17
N TRP A 161 -8.88 -17.54 14.39
CA TRP A 161 -7.83 -16.87 13.61
C TRP A 161 -6.63 -16.44 14.46
N GLU A 162 -6.81 -16.25 15.77
CA GLU A 162 -5.76 -15.84 16.70
C GLU A 162 -4.61 -16.86 16.75
N SER A 163 -4.89 -18.14 16.49
CA SER A 163 -3.86 -19.19 16.46
C SER A 163 -2.89 -19.06 15.29
N LEU A 164 -3.23 -18.27 14.27
CA LEU A 164 -2.35 -17.93 13.15
C LEU A 164 -1.27 -16.94 13.56
N CYS A 165 -1.52 -16.13 14.59
CA CYS A 165 -0.60 -15.08 15.01
C CYS A 165 0.57 -15.66 15.82
N PRO A 166 1.78 -15.05 15.74
CA PRO A 166 2.88 -15.39 16.63
C PRO A 166 2.46 -15.21 18.10
N ALA A 167 2.96 -16.07 18.98
CA ALA A 167 2.74 -15.92 20.41
C ALA A 167 3.26 -14.55 20.89
N ALA A 168 2.49 -13.88 21.74
CA ALA A 168 2.88 -12.61 22.34
C ALA A 168 4.24 -12.79 23.02
N THR A 169 5.24 -12.06 22.55
CA THR A 169 6.55 -12.07 23.19
C THR A 169 6.43 -11.25 24.46
N LEU A 170 6.35 -11.92 25.62
CA LEU A 170 6.52 -11.27 26.91
C LEU A 170 7.90 -10.59 26.90
N SER A 171 7.91 -9.27 26.81
CA SER A 171 9.12 -8.44 26.93
C SER A 171 9.25 -7.93 28.35
#